data_AF-A0A1G8L7I8-F1
#
_entry.id   AF-A0A1G8L7I8-F1
#
_cell.length_a   1.000
_cell.length_b   1.000
_cell.length_c   1.000
_cell.angle_alpha   90.00
_cell.angle_beta   90.00
_cell.angle_gamma   90.00
#
_symmetry.space_group_name_H-M   'P 1'
#
loop_
_entity.id
_entity.type
_entity.pdbx_description
1 polymer ?
#
loop_
_entity_poly.entity_id
_entity_poly.type
_entity_poly.pdbx_seq_one_letter_code
_entity_poly.pdbx_strand_id
1 'polypeptide(L)'
;MKRLIRSIVIFTFVMVATIAFNRVEVRAAGYDPETGIIDTTGVDTMTEDEWRAAHDAMVAKEMAEQWGADSNTQASPSTSSSSNTNSSSTKPSTSTTSSAPKYTDAEIEAAWVESSRTEATCANDGVITYKNTLTGKTKTEAIPATGNHTYELTEHVDSTCVNNGYDSYTCSVCGDSYKDEIELAPHTEGEPQITKAASYFSEGESKVYCISCGELVSTNTILQTFPLPLSIVAAFGAGAIVLLIGILSLLKRKTK
;
A
#
# COMPACT_ATOMS: atom_id res chain seq x y z
N MET A 1 40.41 48.83 -37.40
CA MET A 1 38.96 48.56 -37.53
C MET A 1 38.62 47.34 -38.39
N LYS A 2 38.99 47.26 -39.68
CA LYS A 2 38.63 46.11 -40.54
C LYS A 2 39.10 44.72 -40.07
N ARG A 3 40.26 44.65 -39.38
CA ARG A 3 40.77 43.39 -38.77
C ARG A 3 40.01 42.96 -37.51
N LEU A 4 39.47 43.91 -36.74
CA LEU A 4 38.70 43.64 -35.53
C LEU A 4 37.30 43.11 -35.87
N ILE A 5 36.66 43.69 -36.89
CA ILE A 5 35.34 43.27 -37.39
C ILE A 5 35.41 41.85 -37.99
N ARG A 6 36.46 41.54 -38.76
CA ARG A 6 36.68 40.17 -39.26
C ARG A 6 36.87 39.16 -38.13
N SER A 7 37.57 39.53 -37.06
CA SER A 7 37.77 38.64 -35.91
C SER A 7 36.47 38.37 -35.15
N ILE A 8 35.60 39.38 -34.97
CA ILE A 8 34.30 39.23 -34.30
C ILE A 8 33.32 38.41 -35.15
N VAL A 9 33.31 38.60 -36.47
CA VAL A 9 32.47 37.80 -37.38
C VAL A 9 32.93 36.34 -37.40
N ILE A 10 34.24 36.08 -37.40
CA ILE A 10 34.75 34.70 -37.31
C ILE A 10 34.40 34.07 -35.95
N PHE A 11 34.54 34.81 -34.85
CA PHE A 11 34.23 34.28 -33.51
C PHE A 11 32.74 33.95 -33.35
N THR A 12 31.86 34.82 -33.84
CA THR A 12 30.41 34.59 -33.82
C THR A 12 30.02 33.44 -34.74
N PHE A 13 30.64 33.30 -35.91
CA PHE A 13 30.38 32.18 -36.82
C PHE A 13 30.89 30.85 -36.28
N VAL A 14 32.07 30.82 -35.63
CA VAL A 14 32.61 29.62 -34.97
C VAL A 14 31.75 29.21 -33.79
N MET A 15 31.25 30.17 -33.01
CA MET A 15 30.34 29.90 -31.89
C MET A 15 28.99 29.36 -32.37
N VAL A 16 28.41 29.93 -33.43
CA VAL A 16 27.17 29.44 -34.03
C VAL A 16 27.36 28.07 -34.69
N ALA A 17 28.51 27.80 -35.29
CA ALA A 17 28.83 26.48 -35.86
C ALA A 17 29.00 25.42 -34.76
N THR A 18 29.64 25.73 -33.62
CA THR A 18 29.75 24.79 -32.49
C THR A 18 28.39 24.49 -31.85
N ILE A 19 27.46 25.45 -31.85
CA ILE A 19 26.06 25.23 -31.41
C ILE A 19 25.33 24.25 -32.36
N ALA A 20 25.67 24.21 -33.65
CA ALA A 20 25.06 23.29 -34.61
C ALA A 20 25.63 21.85 -34.54
N PHE A 21 26.89 21.67 -34.13
CA PHE A 21 27.53 20.35 -34.05
C PHE A 21 27.29 19.60 -32.73
N ASN A 22 26.78 20.26 -31.69
CA ASN A 22 26.41 19.60 -30.43
C ASN A 22 24.98 19.03 -30.45
N ARG A 23 24.54 18.49 -31.60
CA ARG A 23 23.46 17.49 -31.58
C ARG A 23 24.02 16.22 -30.94
N VAL A 24 24.04 16.23 -29.61
CA VAL A 24 24.12 15.02 -28.81
C VAL A 24 22.97 14.14 -29.27
N GLU A 25 23.31 13.05 -29.95
CA GLU A 25 22.42 11.93 -30.16
C GLU A 25 21.98 11.43 -28.79
N VAL A 26 20.81 11.91 -28.37
CA VAL A 26 20.02 11.23 -27.37
C VAL A 26 19.63 9.92 -28.02
N ARG A 27 20.34 8.87 -27.62
CA ARG A 27 20.11 7.48 -28.01
C ARG A 27 18.77 7.05 -27.40
N ALA A 28 17.68 7.47 -28.03
CA ALA A 28 16.38 6.85 -27.86
C ALA A 28 16.41 5.51 -28.62
N ALA A 29 15.96 4.46 -27.95
CA ALA A 29 15.86 3.12 -28.50
C ALA A 29 15.07 3.12 -29.83
N GLY A 30 15.51 2.30 -30.80
CA GLY A 30 14.72 1.94 -31.99
C GLY A 30 15.19 2.45 -33.36
N TYR A 31 16.50 2.60 -33.61
CA TYR A 31 17.00 2.92 -34.96
C TYR A 31 17.59 1.68 -35.64
N ASP A 32 16.93 1.17 -36.69
CA ASP A 32 17.46 0.14 -37.60
C ASP A 32 18.28 0.82 -38.72
N PRO A 33 19.60 0.56 -38.80
CA PRO A 33 20.49 1.24 -39.72
C PRO A 33 20.36 0.83 -41.20
N GLU A 34 19.57 -0.18 -41.57
CA GLU A 34 19.48 -0.64 -42.98
C GLU A 34 18.38 0.03 -43.81
N THR A 35 17.30 0.53 -43.19
CA THR A 35 16.11 1.01 -43.94
C THR A 35 15.85 2.50 -43.81
N GLY A 36 16.45 3.21 -42.86
CA GLY A 36 16.40 4.68 -42.77
C GLY A 36 15.00 5.30 -42.61
N ILE A 37 14.00 4.49 -42.25
CA ILE A 37 12.62 4.92 -41.99
C ILE A 37 12.33 4.74 -40.49
N ILE A 38 11.79 5.78 -39.86
CA ILE A 38 11.19 5.69 -38.53
C ILE A 38 9.85 5.00 -38.72
N ASP A 39 9.74 3.73 -38.35
CA ASP A 39 8.46 3.03 -38.32
C ASP A 39 7.61 3.58 -37.17
N THR A 40 6.75 4.55 -37.48
CA THR A 40 5.76 5.07 -36.53
C THR A 40 4.46 4.26 -36.55
N THR A 41 4.39 3.14 -37.26
CA THR A 41 3.20 2.28 -37.28
C THR A 41 3.26 1.27 -36.13
N GLY A 42 3.10 1.76 -34.91
CA GLY A 42 2.95 0.88 -33.74
C GLY A 42 3.15 1.51 -32.37
N VAL A 43 3.59 2.77 -32.29
CA VAL A 43 3.60 3.50 -31.01
C VAL A 43 2.28 4.23 -30.89
N ASP A 44 1.24 3.48 -30.54
CA ASP A 44 0.00 4.05 -30.00
C ASP A 44 0.38 4.76 -28.70
N THR A 45 0.68 6.06 -28.79
CA THR A 45 0.79 6.91 -27.62
C THR A 45 -0.62 7.06 -27.06
N MET A 46 -1.01 6.10 -26.22
CA MET A 46 -2.23 6.19 -25.45
C MET A 46 -2.17 7.48 -24.63
N THR A 47 -3.16 8.32 -24.83
CA THR A 47 -3.33 9.57 -24.09
C THR A 47 -3.54 9.27 -22.60
N GLU A 48 -3.24 10.22 -21.72
CA GLU A 48 -3.45 10.07 -20.26
C GLU A 48 -4.89 9.65 -19.91
N ASP A 49 -5.88 10.09 -20.69
CA ASP A 49 -7.28 9.69 -20.51
C ASP A 49 -7.53 8.23 -20.91
N GLU A 50 -6.83 7.71 -21.92
CA GLU A 50 -6.89 6.29 -22.33
C GLU A 50 -6.18 5.38 -21.34
N TRP A 51 -5.08 5.83 -20.74
CA TRP A 51 -4.38 5.09 -19.69
C TRP A 51 -5.22 4.99 -18.41
N ARG A 52 -5.89 6.10 -18.04
CA ARG A 52 -6.82 6.14 -16.90
C ARG A 52 -8.05 5.27 -17.14
N ALA A 53 -8.61 5.29 -18.35
CA ALA A 53 -9.72 4.43 -18.72
C ALA A 53 -9.33 2.93 -18.73
N ALA A 54 -8.12 2.59 -19.17
CA ALA A 54 -7.61 1.23 -19.13
C ALA A 54 -7.37 0.74 -17.68
N HIS A 55 -6.80 1.59 -16.82
CA HIS A 55 -6.62 1.30 -15.41
C HIS A 55 -7.96 1.10 -14.69
N ASP A 56 -8.92 2.01 -14.89
CA ASP A 56 -10.25 1.91 -14.29
C ASP A 56 -11.01 0.66 -14.78
N ALA A 57 -10.82 0.25 -16.04
CA ALA A 57 -11.39 -0.97 -16.58
C ALA A 57 -10.77 -2.25 -15.98
N MET A 58 -9.46 -2.25 -15.69
CA MET A 58 -8.79 -3.37 -15.02
C MET A 58 -9.24 -3.49 -13.55
N VAL A 59 -9.29 -2.37 -12.83
CA VAL A 59 -9.78 -2.32 -11.44
C VAL A 59 -11.26 -2.73 -11.37
N ALA A 60 -12.10 -2.29 -12.31
CA ALA A 60 -13.50 -2.70 -12.37
C ALA A 60 -13.68 -4.20 -12.64
N LYS A 61 -12.77 -4.81 -13.42
CA LYS A 61 -12.78 -6.25 -13.69
C LYS A 61 -12.33 -7.07 -12.47
N GLU A 62 -11.32 -6.60 -11.76
CA GLU A 62 -10.85 -7.20 -10.50
C GLU A 62 -11.91 -7.11 -9.39
N MET A 63 -12.58 -5.96 -9.27
CA MET A 63 -13.68 -5.75 -8.32
C MET A 63 -14.90 -6.65 -8.63
N ALA A 64 -15.14 -6.96 -9.91
CA ALA A 64 -16.21 -7.86 -10.33
C ALA A 64 -15.89 -9.35 -10.12
N GLU A 65 -14.61 -9.73 -10.16
CA GLU A 65 -14.15 -11.10 -9.88
C GLU A 65 -14.03 -11.38 -8.37
N GLN A 66 -13.73 -10.37 -7.56
CA GLN A 66 -13.62 -10.52 -6.10
C GLN A 66 -14.97 -10.38 -5.36
N TRP A 67 -15.97 -9.71 -5.96
CA TRP A 67 -17.30 -9.53 -5.38
C TRP A 67 -18.40 -9.69 -6.45
N GLY A 68 -18.64 -10.93 -6.88
CA GLY A 68 -19.86 -11.29 -7.60
C GLY A 68 -21.09 -10.93 -6.77
N ALA A 69 -21.83 -9.93 -7.22
CA ALA A 69 -23.02 -9.44 -6.55
C ALA A 69 -24.16 -10.46 -6.61
N ASP A 70 -24.35 -11.19 -5.51
CA ASP A 70 -25.64 -11.77 -5.18
C ASP A 70 -26.59 -10.63 -4.79
N SER A 71 -27.44 -10.25 -5.73
CA SER A 71 -28.61 -9.44 -5.47
C SER A 71 -29.56 -10.20 -4.54
N ASN A 72 -29.61 -9.83 -3.25
CA ASN A 72 -30.90 -9.84 -2.58
C ASN A 72 -31.03 -8.75 -1.50
N THR A 73 -32.03 -7.93 -1.75
CA THR A 73 -32.60 -6.90 -0.90
C THR A 73 -33.15 -7.51 0.38
N GLN A 74 -32.93 -6.89 1.54
CA GLN A 74 -34.01 -6.21 2.27
C GLN A 74 -33.53 -5.52 3.56
N ALA A 75 -33.89 -4.24 3.60
CA ALA A 75 -34.05 -3.35 4.74
C ALA A 75 -34.42 -4.01 6.09
N SER A 76 -33.73 -3.54 7.13
CA SER A 76 -34.19 -3.15 8.47
C SER A 76 -35.72 -3.14 8.71
N PRO A 77 -36.23 -3.35 9.97
CA PRO A 77 -35.69 -2.63 11.14
C PRO A 77 -35.82 -3.29 12.54
N SER A 78 -35.01 -2.74 13.47
CA SER A 78 -35.35 -2.32 14.86
C SER A 78 -35.93 -3.29 15.90
N THR A 79 -35.38 -3.13 17.12
CA THR A 79 -36.04 -3.23 18.45
C THR A 79 -36.54 -4.61 18.87
N SER A 80 -36.47 -5.04 20.14
CA SER A 80 -36.31 -4.37 21.42
C SER A 80 -36.03 -5.44 22.47
N SER A 81 -35.30 -5.05 23.50
CA SER A 81 -35.31 -5.66 24.83
C SER A 81 -36.72 -6.04 25.26
N SER A 82 -36.90 -7.24 25.80
CA SER A 82 -38.08 -7.61 26.59
C SER A 82 -37.64 -8.47 27.75
N SER A 83 -37.36 -7.78 28.85
CA SER A 83 -37.44 -8.28 30.21
C SER A 83 -38.84 -8.85 30.44
N ASN A 84 -38.91 -10.14 30.73
CA ASN A 84 -40.13 -10.78 31.21
C ASN A 84 -39.94 -11.19 32.67
N THR A 85 -40.41 -10.33 33.56
CA THR A 85 -40.74 -10.67 34.94
C THR A 85 -42.07 -11.40 34.96
N ASN A 86 -42.14 -12.57 35.58
CA ASN A 86 -43.42 -13.08 36.07
C ASN A 86 -43.23 -13.81 37.41
N SER A 87 -43.56 -13.11 38.49
CA SER A 87 -43.86 -13.71 39.78
C SER A 87 -45.27 -14.29 39.73
N SER A 88 -45.44 -15.55 40.14
CA SER A 88 -46.69 -15.99 40.76
C SER A 88 -46.47 -17.25 41.58
N SER A 89 -46.72 -17.07 42.87
CA SER A 89 -46.74 -18.05 43.94
C SER A 89 -47.80 -19.12 43.71
N THR A 90 -47.48 -20.40 43.90
CA THR A 90 -48.47 -21.36 44.42
C THR A 90 -47.83 -22.47 45.25
N LYS A 91 -48.05 -22.35 46.56
CA LYS A 91 -48.32 -23.37 47.59
C LYS A 91 -47.57 -24.73 47.58
N PRO A 92 -46.93 -25.10 48.72
CA PRO A 92 -46.24 -26.37 48.87
C PRO A 92 -47.23 -27.52 49.08
N SER A 93 -47.08 -28.58 48.30
CA SER A 93 -47.76 -29.87 48.54
C SER A 93 -46.77 -30.82 49.18
N THR A 94 -46.86 -30.88 50.50
CA THR A 94 -46.25 -31.88 51.37
C THR A 94 -46.95 -33.21 51.11
N SER A 95 -46.26 -34.17 50.51
CA SER A 95 -46.66 -35.59 50.51
C SER A 95 -45.65 -36.38 51.33
N THR A 96 -45.93 -36.49 52.61
CA THR A 96 -45.29 -37.42 53.54
C THR A 96 -45.75 -38.84 53.23
N THR A 97 -44.83 -39.69 52.80
CA THR A 97 -44.91 -41.14 53.01
C THR A 97 -43.60 -41.57 53.63
N SER A 98 -43.56 -41.51 54.95
CA SER A 98 -42.40 -41.80 55.78
C SER A 98 -42.16 -43.31 55.84
N SER A 99 -41.42 -43.84 54.87
CA SER A 99 -40.45 -44.91 55.17
C SER A 99 -39.23 -44.22 55.74
N ALA A 100 -38.69 -44.68 56.86
CA ALA A 100 -37.47 -44.12 57.43
C ALA A 100 -36.38 -44.04 56.34
N PRO A 101 -35.68 -42.90 56.18
CA PRO A 101 -34.65 -42.78 55.16
C PRO A 101 -33.58 -43.84 55.42
N LYS A 102 -33.24 -44.61 54.39
CA LYS A 102 -32.30 -45.75 54.46
C LYS A 102 -30.90 -45.32 54.92
N TYR A 103 -30.56 -44.04 54.74
CA TYR A 103 -29.29 -43.42 55.08
C TYR A 103 -29.56 -42.04 55.67
N THR A 104 -28.74 -41.62 56.62
CA THR A 104 -28.75 -40.26 57.17
C THR A 104 -28.12 -39.27 56.19
N ASP A 105 -28.46 -37.98 56.30
CA ASP A 105 -27.89 -36.94 55.43
C ASP A 105 -26.36 -36.85 55.55
N ALA A 106 -25.83 -37.08 56.76
CA ALA A 106 -24.39 -37.12 57.00
C ALA A 106 -23.70 -38.29 56.28
N GLU A 107 -24.34 -39.47 56.25
CA GLU A 107 -23.82 -40.64 55.51
C GLU A 107 -23.88 -40.41 54.00
N ILE A 108 -24.93 -39.76 53.51
CA ILE A 108 -25.05 -39.40 52.10
C ILE A 108 -23.97 -38.40 51.71
N GLU A 109 -23.72 -37.36 52.52
CA GLU A 109 -22.71 -36.34 52.21
C GLU A 109 -21.28 -36.91 52.22
N ALA A 110 -20.99 -37.85 53.11
CA ALA A 110 -19.71 -38.56 53.14
C ALA A 110 -19.53 -39.59 52.00
N ALA A 111 -20.60 -39.96 51.30
CA ALA A 111 -20.60 -41.02 50.28
C ALA A 111 -20.37 -40.55 48.84
N TRP A 112 -20.03 -39.27 48.62
CA TRP A 112 -19.67 -38.75 47.30
C TRP A 112 -18.25 -39.16 46.93
N VAL A 113 -18.11 -39.87 45.81
CA VAL A 113 -16.81 -40.25 45.25
C VAL A 113 -16.69 -39.76 43.80
N GLU A 114 -15.49 -39.37 43.39
CA GLU A 114 -15.22 -39.04 42.00
C GLU A 114 -15.42 -40.30 41.13
N SER A 115 -16.17 -40.15 40.04
CA SER A 115 -16.53 -41.24 39.14
C SER A 115 -15.88 -41.12 37.77
N SER A 116 -15.70 -39.90 37.26
CA SER A 116 -14.98 -39.62 36.03
C SER A 116 -14.49 -38.18 36.00
N ARG A 117 -13.41 -37.96 35.25
CA ARG A 117 -12.84 -36.63 35.01
C ARG A 117 -12.47 -36.48 33.54
N THR A 118 -12.79 -35.31 33.00
CA THR A 118 -12.27 -34.82 31.73
C THR A 118 -11.49 -33.54 32.05
N GLU A 119 -10.21 -33.53 31.73
CA GLU A 119 -9.35 -32.36 31.95
C GLU A 119 -9.79 -31.19 31.05
N ALA A 120 -9.58 -29.98 31.54
CA ALA A 120 -9.77 -28.78 30.73
C ALA A 120 -8.68 -28.66 29.65
N THR A 121 -9.03 -28.02 28.53
CA THR A 121 -8.11 -27.69 27.44
C THR A 121 -7.92 -26.17 27.36
N CYS A 122 -7.17 -25.68 26.37
CA CYS A 122 -7.02 -24.24 26.17
C CYS A 122 -8.33 -23.53 25.84
N ALA A 123 -9.27 -24.19 25.15
CA ALA A 123 -10.54 -23.59 24.71
C ALA A 123 -11.79 -24.21 25.37
N ASN A 124 -11.74 -25.47 25.79
CA ASN A 124 -12.88 -26.19 26.35
C ASN A 124 -12.72 -26.46 27.85
N ASP A 125 -13.78 -26.20 28.61
CA ASP A 125 -13.89 -26.56 30.01
C ASP A 125 -13.81 -28.08 30.21
N GLY A 126 -13.13 -28.49 31.27
CA GLY A 126 -13.16 -29.86 31.79
C GLY A 126 -14.35 -30.09 32.71
N VAL A 127 -14.59 -31.34 33.09
CA VAL A 127 -15.70 -31.70 33.98
C VAL A 127 -15.28 -32.81 34.93
N ILE A 128 -15.59 -32.64 36.21
CA ILE A 128 -15.49 -33.70 37.23
C ILE A 128 -16.91 -34.16 37.55
N THR A 129 -17.14 -35.47 37.50
CA THR A 129 -18.43 -36.08 37.85
C THR A 129 -18.29 -36.90 39.13
N TYR A 130 -19.09 -36.59 40.12
CA TYR A 130 -19.18 -37.32 41.38
C TYR A 130 -20.42 -38.22 41.38
N LYS A 131 -20.28 -39.43 41.91
CA LYS A 131 -21.38 -40.37 42.12
C LYS A 131 -21.49 -40.71 43.60
N ASN A 132 -22.68 -40.63 44.14
CA ASN A 132 -22.95 -41.01 45.51
C ASN A 132 -23.11 -42.54 45.60
N THR A 133 -22.30 -43.20 46.43
CA THR A 133 -22.28 -44.67 46.50
C THR A 133 -23.51 -45.27 47.18
N LEU A 134 -24.20 -44.51 48.05
CA LEU A 134 -25.38 -44.97 48.78
C LEU A 134 -26.69 -44.73 48.02
N THR A 135 -26.80 -43.59 47.34
CA THR A 135 -28.04 -43.17 46.66
C THR A 135 -27.99 -43.29 45.13
N GLY A 136 -26.80 -43.42 44.54
CA GLY A 136 -26.61 -43.48 43.09
C GLY A 136 -26.75 -42.15 42.36
N LYS A 137 -27.07 -41.05 43.06
CA LYS A 137 -27.16 -39.70 42.47
C LYS A 137 -25.81 -39.22 41.94
N THR A 138 -25.85 -38.32 40.97
CA THR A 138 -24.65 -37.70 40.37
C THR A 138 -24.69 -36.18 40.48
N LYS A 139 -23.52 -35.57 40.63
CA LYS A 139 -23.32 -34.12 40.50
C LYS A 139 -22.05 -33.83 39.70
N THR A 140 -22.01 -32.69 39.03
CA THR A 140 -20.89 -32.29 38.16
C THR A 140 -20.35 -30.93 38.56
N GLU A 141 -19.04 -30.77 38.47
CA GLU A 141 -18.32 -29.51 38.67
C GLU A 141 -17.48 -29.21 37.44
N ALA A 142 -17.52 -27.96 36.96
CA ALA A 142 -16.76 -27.51 35.79
C ALA A 142 -15.33 -27.13 36.18
N ILE A 143 -14.37 -27.49 35.34
CA ILE A 143 -12.99 -27.01 35.39
C ILE A 143 -12.87 -26.00 34.25
N PRO A 144 -12.64 -24.70 34.54
CA PRO A 144 -12.56 -23.70 33.47
C PRO A 144 -11.40 -24.00 32.51
N ALA A 145 -11.60 -23.67 31.23
CA ALA A 145 -10.57 -23.72 30.21
C ALA A 145 -9.32 -22.95 30.67
N THR A 146 -8.14 -23.45 30.29
CA THR A 146 -6.88 -22.89 30.78
C THR A 146 -6.55 -21.53 30.16
N GLY A 147 -7.09 -21.24 28.97
CA GLY A 147 -6.76 -20.04 28.18
C GLY A 147 -5.30 -19.99 27.69
N ASN A 148 -4.51 -21.02 27.97
CA ASN A 148 -3.10 -21.07 27.61
C ASN A 148 -2.96 -21.71 26.22
N HIS A 149 -2.91 -20.87 25.19
CA HIS A 149 -2.74 -21.31 23.81
C HIS A 149 -1.25 -21.46 23.47
N THR A 150 -0.92 -22.57 22.79
CA THR A 150 0.39 -22.76 22.15
C THR A 150 0.23 -22.46 20.67
N TYR A 151 0.54 -21.21 20.30
CA TYR A 151 0.44 -20.73 18.93
C TYR A 151 1.72 -21.04 18.15
N GLU A 152 1.55 -21.53 16.93
CA GLU A 152 2.63 -21.82 15.99
C GLU A 152 2.37 -21.08 14.67
N LEU A 153 3.45 -20.63 14.02
CA LEU A 153 3.34 -20.01 12.70
C LEU A 153 2.88 -21.07 11.70
N THR A 154 1.77 -20.77 11.02
CA THR A 154 1.12 -21.68 10.08
C THR A 154 1.11 -21.18 8.65
N GLU A 155 1.15 -19.87 8.45
CA GLU A 155 1.20 -19.24 7.14
C GLU A 155 2.01 -17.95 7.23
N HIS A 156 2.77 -17.68 6.19
CA HIS A 156 3.51 -16.44 6.02
C HIS A 156 3.23 -15.91 4.62
N VAL A 157 2.82 -14.65 4.53
CA VAL A 157 2.63 -13.93 3.28
C VAL A 157 3.50 -12.68 3.34
N ASP A 158 4.49 -12.60 2.45
CA ASP A 158 5.36 -11.44 2.33
C ASP A 158 4.55 -10.17 2.01
N SER A 159 4.98 -9.03 2.56
CA SER A 159 4.43 -7.75 2.15
C SER A 159 5.00 -7.30 0.80
N THR A 160 4.23 -6.47 0.10
CA THR A 160 4.62 -5.82 -1.15
C THR A 160 4.53 -4.30 -0.96
N CYS A 161 4.98 -3.53 -1.96
CA CYS A 161 4.82 -2.08 -1.94
C CYS A 161 3.38 -1.60 -2.22
N VAL A 162 2.41 -2.53 -2.35
CA VAL A 162 0.99 -2.23 -2.61
C VAL A 162 0.08 -2.89 -1.57
N ASN A 163 0.37 -4.14 -1.20
CA ASN A 163 -0.40 -4.92 -0.25
C ASN A 163 0.43 -5.29 0.98
N ASN A 164 -0.13 -5.13 2.18
CA ASN A 164 0.44 -5.66 3.43
C ASN A 164 0.60 -7.19 3.36
N GLY A 165 1.61 -7.68 4.05
CA GLY A 165 1.80 -9.10 4.31
C GLY A 165 1.17 -9.49 5.64
N TYR A 166 1.29 -10.75 6.04
CA TYR A 166 0.91 -11.19 7.37
C TYR A 166 1.53 -12.54 7.77
N ASP A 167 1.64 -12.75 9.07
CA ASP A 167 1.91 -14.03 9.70
C ASP A 167 0.63 -14.57 10.33
N SER A 168 0.25 -15.80 10.02
CA SER A 168 -0.90 -16.48 10.64
C SER A 168 -0.42 -17.48 11.68
N TYR A 169 -0.89 -17.32 12.92
CA TYR A 169 -0.57 -18.20 14.03
C TYR A 169 -1.78 -19.04 14.39
N THR A 170 -1.60 -20.36 14.53
CA THR A 170 -2.68 -21.29 14.90
C THR A 170 -2.28 -22.08 16.13
N CYS A 171 -3.22 -22.24 17.07
CA CYS A 171 -3.00 -23.04 18.26
C CYS A 171 -3.02 -24.53 17.90
N SER A 172 -1.93 -25.25 18.20
CA SER A 172 -1.79 -26.67 17.88
C SER A 172 -2.76 -27.59 18.66
N VAL A 173 -3.43 -27.06 19.70
CA VAL A 173 -4.33 -27.82 20.57
C VAL A 173 -5.81 -27.60 20.21
N CYS A 174 -6.26 -26.34 20.09
CA CYS A 174 -7.67 -26.02 19.82
C CYS A 174 -7.96 -25.55 18.40
N GLY A 175 -6.95 -25.18 17.62
CA GLY A 175 -7.12 -24.63 16.27
C GLY A 175 -7.53 -23.15 16.23
N ASP A 176 -7.61 -22.45 17.37
CA ASP A 176 -7.78 -20.99 17.37
C ASP A 176 -6.64 -20.33 16.60
N SER A 177 -6.94 -19.27 15.85
CA SER A 177 -5.94 -18.58 15.03
C SER A 177 -6.08 -17.07 15.10
N TYR A 178 -4.96 -16.38 14.88
CA TYR A 178 -4.91 -14.94 14.69
C TYR A 178 -3.85 -14.59 13.64
N LYS A 179 -3.93 -13.36 13.11
CA LYS A 179 -2.97 -12.83 12.13
C LYS A 179 -2.26 -11.60 12.69
N ASP A 180 -0.94 -11.57 12.52
CA ASP A 180 -0.13 -10.38 12.73
C ASP A 180 0.18 -9.76 11.36
N GLU A 181 -0.19 -8.49 11.18
CA GLU A 181 0.02 -7.77 9.93
C GLU A 181 1.50 -7.36 9.77
N ILE A 182 2.03 -7.51 8.55
CA ILE A 182 3.35 -7.04 8.14
C ILE A 182 3.14 -5.81 7.26
N GLU A 183 3.75 -4.68 7.67
CA GLU A 183 3.65 -3.42 6.94
C GLU A 183 4.18 -3.52 5.51
N LEU A 184 3.70 -2.62 4.65
CA LEU A 184 4.12 -2.50 3.25
C LEU A 184 5.64 -2.50 3.10
N ALA A 185 6.12 -3.29 2.14
CA ALA A 185 7.51 -3.22 1.75
C ALA A 185 7.82 -1.87 1.08
N PRO A 186 9.03 -1.33 1.24
CA PRO A 186 9.40 -0.08 0.57
C PRO A 186 9.38 -0.23 -0.96
N HIS A 187 9.09 0.87 -1.68
CA HIS A 187 9.22 0.89 -3.12
C HIS A 187 10.66 0.62 -3.55
N THR A 188 10.83 -0.19 -4.60
CA THR A 188 12.15 -0.46 -5.19
C THR A 188 12.39 0.53 -6.33
N GLU A 189 13.35 1.43 -6.17
CA GLU A 189 13.69 2.44 -7.17
C GLU A 189 14.17 1.81 -8.49
N GLY A 190 13.57 2.23 -9.60
CA GLY A 190 13.99 1.89 -10.95
C GLY A 190 15.05 2.83 -11.53
N GLU A 191 15.37 2.61 -12.80
CA GLU A 191 16.29 3.50 -13.51
C GLU A 191 15.64 4.87 -13.77
N PRO A 192 16.36 5.98 -13.56
CA PRO A 192 15.85 7.32 -13.84
C PRO A 192 15.48 7.50 -15.31
N GLN A 193 14.24 7.90 -15.55
CA GLN A 193 13.70 8.20 -16.88
C GLN A 193 13.78 9.70 -17.13
N ILE A 194 14.48 10.13 -18.19
CA ILE A 194 14.56 11.54 -18.57
C ILE A 194 13.21 11.95 -19.20
N THR A 195 12.36 12.62 -18.44
CA THR A 195 11.06 13.13 -18.92
C THR A 195 11.21 14.46 -19.65
N LYS A 196 12.23 15.24 -19.30
CA LYS A 196 12.56 16.51 -19.95
C LYS A 196 14.08 16.68 -20.03
N ALA A 197 14.62 16.76 -21.23
CA ALA A 197 16.04 17.04 -21.40
C ALA A 197 16.37 18.46 -20.89
N ALA A 198 17.47 18.58 -20.15
CA ALA A 198 18.02 19.90 -19.83
C ALA A 198 18.56 20.56 -21.11
N SER A 199 18.43 21.88 -21.17
CA SER A 199 19.01 22.69 -22.25
C SER A 199 20.01 23.69 -21.68
N TYR A 200 20.62 24.48 -22.56
CA TYR A 200 21.50 25.56 -22.15
C TYR A 200 20.82 26.58 -21.23
N PHE A 201 19.50 26.76 -21.35
CA PHE A 201 18.77 27.82 -20.65
C PHE A 201 17.53 27.34 -19.90
N SER A 202 17.33 26.04 -19.80
CA SER A 202 16.19 25.46 -19.10
C SER A 202 16.62 24.18 -18.39
N GLU A 203 16.18 24.03 -17.16
CA GLU A 203 16.33 22.80 -16.41
C GLU A 203 15.54 21.66 -17.08
N GLY A 204 16.12 20.47 -17.00
CA GLY A 204 15.49 19.21 -17.33
C GLY A 204 14.91 18.54 -16.09
N GLU A 205 14.31 17.38 -16.30
CA GLU A 205 13.65 16.58 -15.28
C GLU A 205 13.89 15.10 -15.58
N SER A 206 14.16 14.32 -14.53
CA SER A 206 14.06 12.88 -14.56
C SER A 206 13.13 12.37 -13.46
N LYS A 207 12.43 11.28 -13.75
CA LYS A 207 11.53 10.61 -12.81
C LYS A 207 12.03 9.20 -12.53
N VAL A 208 11.93 8.78 -11.28
CA VAL A 208 12.24 7.42 -10.83
C VAL A 208 10.94 6.77 -10.42
N TYR A 209 10.64 5.64 -11.03
CA TYR A 209 9.44 4.86 -10.76
C TYR A 209 9.80 3.57 -10.02
N CYS A 210 8.87 3.05 -9.23
CA CYS A 210 9.02 1.77 -8.58
C CYS A 210 9.02 0.66 -9.63
N ILE A 211 10.00 -0.22 -9.62
CA ILE A 211 10.08 -1.34 -10.59
C ILE A 211 8.90 -2.31 -10.38
N SER A 212 8.46 -2.48 -9.13
CA SER A 212 7.47 -3.49 -8.77
C SER A 212 6.03 -3.05 -9.05
N CYS A 213 5.69 -1.77 -8.84
CA CYS A 213 4.31 -1.28 -8.97
C CYS A 213 4.14 -0.09 -9.94
N GLY A 214 5.22 0.50 -10.44
CA GLY A 214 5.17 1.65 -11.35
C GLY A 214 4.87 3.00 -10.70
N GLU A 215 4.71 3.08 -9.37
CA GLU A 215 4.47 4.35 -8.67
C GLU A 215 5.67 5.30 -8.75
N LEU A 216 5.42 6.60 -8.82
CA LEU A 216 6.48 7.62 -8.86
C LEU A 216 7.15 7.73 -7.48
N VAL A 217 8.41 7.30 -7.39
CA VAL A 217 9.19 7.36 -6.15
C VAL A 217 9.86 8.72 -5.98
N SER A 218 10.39 9.29 -7.06
CA SER A 218 11.13 10.55 -6.98
C SER A 218 11.12 11.31 -8.31
N THR A 219 11.19 12.64 -8.21
CA THR A 219 11.40 13.55 -9.35
C THR A 219 12.67 14.36 -9.09
N ASN A 220 13.63 14.27 -9.99
CA ASN A 220 14.92 14.94 -9.89
C ASN A 220 15.05 16.01 -10.98
N THR A 221 15.53 17.19 -10.59
CA THR A 221 15.81 18.28 -11.52
C THR A 221 17.21 18.11 -12.12
N ILE A 222 17.31 18.18 -13.45
CA ILE A 222 18.58 18.15 -14.17
C ILE A 222 18.99 19.59 -14.46
N LEU A 223 20.12 20.01 -13.88
CA LEU A 223 20.58 21.40 -14.01
C LEU A 223 20.93 21.76 -15.45
N GLN A 224 20.54 22.97 -15.86
CA GLN A 224 20.95 23.57 -17.13
C GLN A 224 22.48 23.72 -17.20
N THR A 225 23.03 23.59 -18.42
CA THR A 225 24.50 23.63 -18.64
C THR A 225 25.09 25.02 -18.44
N PHE A 226 24.32 26.09 -18.66
CA PHE A 226 24.76 27.46 -18.43
C PHE A 226 24.15 28.01 -17.13
N PRO A 227 24.95 28.61 -16.23
CA PRO A 227 24.47 29.00 -14.90
C PRO A 227 23.52 30.22 -14.90
N LEU A 228 23.30 30.86 -16.05
CA LEU A 228 22.40 32.01 -16.19
C LEU A 228 21.21 31.67 -17.10
N PRO A 229 19.96 31.95 -16.69
CA PRO A 229 18.80 31.76 -17.55
C PRO A 229 18.87 32.64 -18.79
N LEU A 230 18.14 32.24 -19.85
CA LEU A 230 18.11 32.97 -21.13
C LEU A 230 17.76 34.45 -20.94
N SER A 231 16.87 34.78 -20.00
CA SER A 231 16.45 36.14 -19.70
C SER A 231 17.63 37.04 -19.28
N ILE A 232 18.55 36.52 -18.47
CA ILE A 232 19.73 37.26 -18.01
C ILE A 232 20.72 37.42 -19.17
N VAL A 233 20.99 36.37 -19.93
CA VAL A 233 21.89 36.43 -21.10
C VAL A 233 21.36 37.39 -22.16
N ALA A 234 20.05 37.35 -22.43
CA ALA A 234 19.40 38.25 -23.37
C ALA A 234 19.48 39.72 -22.94
N ALA A 235 19.32 40.02 -21.63
CA ALA A 235 19.45 41.37 -21.10
C ALA A 235 20.87 41.94 -21.24
N PHE A 236 21.90 41.15 -20.92
CA PHE A 236 23.29 41.56 -21.12
C PHE A 236 23.64 41.70 -22.60
N GLY A 237 23.16 40.79 -23.46
CA GLY A 237 23.34 40.86 -24.90
C GLY A 237 22.73 42.14 -25.49
N ALA A 238 21.49 42.46 -25.14
CA ALA A 238 20.82 43.68 -25.58
C ALA A 238 21.54 44.94 -25.09
N GLY A 239 21.97 44.98 -23.82
CA GLY A 239 22.74 46.09 -23.26
C GLY A 239 24.07 46.32 -23.96
N ALA A 240 24.82 45.25 -24.25
CA ALA A 240 26.09 45.33 -24.99
C ALA A 240 25.90 45.87 -26.41
N ILE A 241 24.83 45.44 -27.11
CA ILE A 241 24.51 45.91 -28.46
C ILE A 241 24.20 47.41 -28.45
N VAL A 242 23.36 47.88 -27.51
CA VAL A 242 23.02 49.30 -27.37
C VAL A 242 24.27 50.15 -27.07
N LEU A 243 25.14 49.66 -26.19
CA LEU A 243 26.38 50.34 -25.83
C LEU A 243 27.36 50.42 -27.02
N LEU A 244 27.49 49.35 -27.80
CA LEU A 244 28.29 49.34 -29.04
C LEU A 244 27.73 50.32 -30.10
N ILE A 245 26.42 50.35 -30.30
CA ILE A 245 25.78 51.31 -31.22
C ILE A 245 26.01 52.74 -30.75
N GLY A 246 25.93 53.00 -29.43
CA GLY A 246 26.25 54.29 -28.83
C GLY A 246 27.70 54.72 -29.09
N ILE A 247 28.68 53.82 -28.83
CA ILE A 247 30.10 54.09 -29.09
C ILE A 247 30.34 54.36 -30.59
N LEU A 248 29.77 53.55 -31.48
CA LEU A 248 29.90 53.75 -32.93
C LEU A 248 29.31 55.09 -33.38
N SER A 249 28.19 55.51 -32.80
CA SER A 249 27.57 56.81 -33.07
C SER A 249 28.46 57.98 -32.63
N LEU A 250 29.11 57.85 -31.46
CA LEU A 250 30.06 58.84 -30.96
C LEU A 250 31.33 58.92 -31.83
N LEU A 251 31.86 57.77 -32.27
CA LEU A 251 33.03 57.73 -33.17
C LEU A 251 32.72 58.34 -34.55
N LYS A 252 31.49 58.15 -35.07
CA LYS A 252 31.03 58.76 -36.32
C LYS A 252 30.84 60.27 -36.21
N ARG A 253 30.51 60.77 -35.01
CA ARG A 253 30.40 62.21 -34.72
C ARG A 253 31.76 62.91 -34.60
N LYS A 254 32.80 62.18 -34.18
CA LYS A 254 34.17 62.71 -34.00
C LYS A 254 35.00 62.73 -35.29
N THR A 255 34.52 62.10 -36.35
CA THR A 255 35.18 61.99 -37.67
C THR A 255 34.57 62.89 -38.74
N LYS A 256 33.53 63.66 -38.38
CA LYS A 256 33.00 64.80 -39.14
C LYS A 256 33.50 66.09 -38.51
#